data_AF-A0A090QCI4-F1
#
_entry.id   AF-A0A090QCI4-F1
#
_cell.length_a   1.000
_cell.length_b   1.000
_cell.length_c   1.000
_cell.angle_alpha   90.00
_cell.angle_beta   90.00
_cell.angle_gamma   90.00
#
_symmetry.space_group_name_H-M   'P 1'
#
loop_
_entity.id
_entity.type
_entity.pdbx_description
1 polymer ?
#
loop_
_entity_poly.entity_id
_entity_poly.type
_entity_poly.pdbx_seq_one_letter_code
_entity_poly.pdbx_strand_id
1 'polypeptide(L)'
;MKNQIQVIVATNAFGMGIDKPDVRTVTHLQLPDSIESYYQETGRAGRDGKESIAQFFYNINDINHAQNQFIKSLPTVENIKFVYRKLNNYLRIAMHEGENTTHQLSFSDFASTYSINGMMCYNALLTLDRFSVISLSQSYHRRSNIRFRETGKISLIF
;
A
#
# COMPACT_ATOMS: atom_id res chain seq x y z
N MET A 1 33.26 5.27 8.96
CA MET A 1 33.52 3.83 9.21
C MET A 1 34.88 3.46 8.64
N LYS A 2 35.81 2.91 9.42
CA LYS A 2 36.99 2.25 8.84
C LYS A 2 36.48 1.03 8.05
N ASN A 3 37.02 0.73 6.86
CA ASN A 3 36.57 -0.33 5.93
C ASN A 3 36.79 -1.77 6.46
N GLN A 4 36.42 -2.03 7.71
CA GLN A 4 36.48 -3.36 8.33
C GLN A 4 35.27 -4.22 7.96
N ILE A 5 34.13 -3.58 7.63
CA ILE A 5 32.89 -4.25 7.25
C ILE A 5 32.81 -4.29 5.72
N GLN A 6 32.82 -5.49 5.15
CA GLN A 6 32.81 -5.71 3.70
C GLN A 6 31.39 -5.84 3.12
N VAL A 7 30.42 -6.30 3.92
CA VAL A 7 29.04 -6.53 3.49
C VAL A 7 28.08 -5.96 4.52
N ILE A 8 27.07 -5.24 4.04
CA ILE A 8 25.97 -4.73 4.86
C ILE A 8 24.68 -5.27 4.25
N VAL A 9 23.82 -5.85 5.09
CA VAL A 9 22.49 -6.32 4.70
C VAL A 9 21.47 -5.41 5.36
N ALA A 10 20.56 -4.85 4.57
CA ALA A 10 19.56 -3.91 5.02
C ALA A 10 18.25 -4.12 4.25
N THR A 11 17.12 -3.85 4.90
CA THR A 11 15.84 -3.64 4.21
C THR A 11 15.79 -2.22 3.64
N ASN A 12 14.93 -1.96 2.65
CA ASN A 12 14.86 -0.65 1.97
C ASN A 12 14.72 0.51 2.97
N ALA A 13 13.87 0.35 4.00
CA ALA A 13 13.68 1.36 5.05
C ALA A 13 14.94 1.64 5.90
N PHE A 14 15.77 0.61 6.13
CA PHE A 14 17.00 0.73 6.92
C PHE A 14 18.20 1.20 6.07
N GLY A 15 18.24 0.78 4.80
CA GLY A 15 19.30 1.16 3.86
C GLY A 15 19.34 2.65 3.54
N MET A 16 18.25 3.38 3.81
CA MET A 16 18.14 4.82 3.53
C MET A 16 19.22 5.68 4.18
N GLY A 17 19.69 5.29 5.38
CA GLY A 17 20.68 6.03 6.16
C GLY A 17 22.16 5.71 5.84
N ILE A 18 22.44 4.77 4.93
CA ILE A 18 23.81 4.43 4.57
C ILE A 18 24.32 5.45 3.56
N ASP A 19 25.18 6.36 4.01
CA ASP A 19 25.93 7.30 3.17
C ASP A 19 27.43 6.95 3.21
N LYS A 20 27.85 6.12 2.26
CA LYS A 20 29.23 5.67 2.10
C LYS A 20 29.64 5.86 0.64
N PRO A 21 30.66 6.69 0.35
CA PRO A 21 30.95 7.08 -1.03
C PRO A 21 31.56 5.95 -1.88
N ASP A 22 32.26 5.01 -1.23
CA ASP A 22 33.03 3.93 -1.85
C ASP A 22 32.28 2.58 -1.90
N VAL A 23 30.95 2.60 -1.98
CA VAL A 23 30.16 1.38 -2.20
C VAL A 23 30.43 0.84 -3.61
N ARG A 24 30.87 -0.42 -3.71
CA ARG A 24 31.21 -1.08 -4.99
C ARG A 24 30.07 -1.87 -5.59
N THR A 25 29.24 -2.49 -4.76
CA THR A 25 28.16 -3.35 -5.22
C THR A 25 26.89 -3.11 -4.41
N VAL A 26 25.77 -2.95 -5.11
CA VAL A 26 24.42 -2.99 -4.54
C VAL A 26 23.69 -4.18 -5.15
N THR A 27 23.19 -5.08 -4.30
CA THR A 27 22.48 -6.30 -4.72
C THR A 27 21.10 -6.33 -4.10
N HIS A 28 20.05 -6.43 -4.92
CA HIS A 28 18.68 -6.62 -4.46
C HIS A 28 18.32 -8.11 -4.51
N LEU A 29 17.73 -8.61 -3.43
CA LEU A 29 17.19 -9.96 -3.34
C LEU A 29 15.67 -10.01 -3.60
N GLN A 30 15.07 -8.86 -3.86
CA GLN A 30 13.67 -8.70 -4.23
C GLN A 30 13.59 -7.70 -5.38
N LEU A 31 12.61 -7.90 -6.27
CA LEU A 31 12.31 -6.91 -7.29
C LEU A 31 11.90 -5.57 -6.63
N PRO A 32 12.49 -4.44 -7.05
CA PRO A 32 12.06 -3.13 -6.61
C PRO A 32 10.59 -2.86 -6.96
N ASP A 33 9.87 -2.15 -6.10
CA ASP A 33 8.46 -1.81 -6.31
C ASP A 33 8.25 -0.84 -7.47
N SER A 34 9.28 -0.08 -7.84
CA SER A 34 9.26 0.90 -8.92
C SER A 34 10.67 1.13 -9.48
N ILE A 35 10.74 1.76 -10.66
CA ILE A 35 12.02 2.17 -11.26
C ILE A 35 12.67 3.26 -10.41
N GLU A 36 11.87 4.14 -9.82
CA GLU A 36 12.31 5.21 -8.94
C GLU A 36 12.97 4.65 -7.66
N SER A 37 12.36 3.64 -7.05
CA SER A 37 12.94 2.92 -5.90
C SER A 37 14.27 2.30 -6.27
N TYR A 38 14.33 1.60 -7.42
CA TYR A 38 15.56 1.00 -7.92
C TYR A 38 16.66 2.05 -8.12
N TYR A 39 16.33 3.19 -8.73
CA TYR A 39 17.28 4.28 -8.97
C TYR A 39 17.81 4.87 -7.66
N GLN A 40 16.93 5.09 -6.68
CA GLN A 40 17.31 5.63 -5.38
C GLN A 40 18.21 4.66 -4.59
N GLU A 41 17.91 3.37 -4.65
CA GLU A 41 18.64 2.32 -3.93
C GLU A 41 20.02 2.06 -4.56
N THR A 42 20.08 1.96 -5.90
CA THR A 42 21.33 1.74 -6.64
C THR A 42 22.23 2.97 -6.68
N GLY A 43 21.68 4.19 -6.62
CA GLY A 43 22.42 5.46 -6.56
C GLY A 43 23.29 5.65 -5.30
N ARG A 44 23.36 4.65 -4.43
CA ARG A 44 24.32 4.57 -3.32
C ARG A 44 25.69 4.05 -3.78
N ALA A 45 25.73 3.27 -4.84
CA ALA A 45 26.96 2.75 -5.40
C ALA A 45 27.77 3.85 -6.10
N GLY A 46 29.11 3.79 -6.01
CA GLY A 46 29.99 4.57 -6.88
C GLY A 46 29.93 6.09 -6.73
N ARG A 47 29.50 6.62 -5.57
CA ARG A 47 29.44 8.09 -5.34
C ARG A 47 30.82 8.77 -5.38
N ASP A 48 31.90 8.00 -5.22
CA ASP A 48 33.28 8.43 -5.43
C ASP A 48 33.71 8.51 -6.91
N GLY A 49 32.79 8.24 -7.86
CA GLY A 49 33.03 8.30 -9.30
C GLY A 49 33.76 7.09 -9.87
N LYS A 50 34.04 6.07 -9.05
CA LYS A 50 34.65 4.81 -9.52
C LYS A 50 33.58 3.82 -9.98
N GLU A 51 33.99 2.89 -10.81
CA GLU A 51 33.11 1.82 -11.30
C GLU A 51 32.44 1.08 -10.12
N SER A 52 31.15 0.80 -10.31
CA SER A 52 30.33 0.10 -9.33
C SER A 52 29.23 -0.69 -10.04
N ILE A 53 28.74 -1.73 -9.38
CA ILE A 53 27.79 -2.68 -9.94
C ILE A 53 26.47 -2.61 -9.16
N ALA A 54 25.38 -2.44 -9.89
CA ALA A 54 24.04 -2.62 -9.39
C ALA A 54 23.43 -3.87 -10.03
N GLN A 55 22.98 -4.81 -9.22
CA GLN A 55 22.38 -6.05 -9.69
C GLN A 55 21.20 -6.47 -8.81
N PHE A 56 20.38 -7.37 -9.32
CA PHE A 56 19.32 -8.01 -8.55
C PHE A 56 19.21 -9.47 -8.96
N PHE A 57 18.85 -10.31 -8.00
CA PHE A 57 18.50 -11.69 -8.23
C PHE A 57 16.99 -11.84 -8.14
N TYR A 58 16.41 -12.60 -9.06
CA TYR A 58 14.99 -12.91 -9.06
C TYR A 58 14.77 -14.33 -9.54
N ASN A 59 13.63 -14.89 -9.15
CA ASN A 59 13.10 -16.13 -9.67
C ASN A 59 11.72 -15.88 -10.34
N ILE A 60 11.17 -16.91 -10.96
CA ILE A 60 9.88 -16.82 -11.66
C ILE A 60 8.73 -16.50 -10.69
N ASN A 61 8.80 -16.95 -9.44
CA ASN A 61 7.78 -16.64 -8.44
C ASN A 61 7.80 -15.15 -8.07
N ASP A 62 8.96 -14.51 -8.01
CA ASP A 62 9.07 -13.07 -7.74
C ASP A 62 8.36 -12.25 -8.82
N ILE A 63 8.51 -12.65 -10.09
CA ILE A 63 7.77 -12.04 -11.22
C ILE A 63 6.27 -12.24 -11.04
N ASN A 64 5.82 -13.46 -10.74
CA ASN A 64 4.41 -13.76 -10.53
C ASN A 64 3.83 -12.97 -9.34
N HIS A 65 4.59 -12.83 -8.25
CA HIS A 65 4.20 -12.04 -7.09
C HIS A 65 4.03 -10.56 -7.46
N ALA A 66 5.01 -9.96 -8.14
CA ALA A 66 4.92 -8.59 -8.62
C ALA A 66 3.70 -8.39 -9.55
N GLN A 67 3.51 -9.28 -10.54
CA GLN A 67 2.37 -9.20 -11.44
C GLN A 67 1.01 -9.34 -10.72
N ASN A 68 0.90 -10.27 -9.77
CA ASN A 68 -0.33 -10.47 -9.01
C ASN A 68 -0.65 -9.27 -8.11
N GLN A 69 0.38 -8.67 -7.49
CA GLN A 69 0.20 -7.53 -6.60
C GLN A 69 -0.21 -6.26 -7.36
N PHE A 70 0.38 -6.02 -8.53
CA PHE A 70 0.15 -4.78 -9.28
C PHE A 70 -0.87 -4.93 -10.40
N ILE A 71 -0.74 -5.94 -11.27
CA ILE A 71 -1.58 -6.04 -12.48
C ILE A 71 -2.97 -6.58 -12.15
N LYS A 72 -3.05 -7.66 -11.35
CA LYS A 72 -4.34 -8.28 -11.02
C LYS A 72 -5.16 -7.46 -10.01
N SER A 73 -4.53 -6.54 -9.29
CA SER A 73 -5.24 -5.67 -8.35
C SER A 73 -5.85 -4.44 -9.03
N LEU A 74 -5.43 -4.10 -10.26
CA LEU A 74 -5.99 -2.98 -11.00
C LEU A 74 -7.42 -3.28 -11.48
N PRO A 75 -8.40 -2.43 -11.16
CA PRO A 75 -9.76 -2.61 -11.61
C PRO A 75 -9.86 -2.28 -13.10
N THR A 76 -10.61 -3.09 -13.85
CA THR A 76 -10.97 -2.76 -15.23
C THR A 76 -11.95 -1.58 -15.26
N VAL A 77 -12.12 -0.94 -16.42
CA VAL A 77 -13.15 0.12 -16.60
C VAL A 77 -14.55 -0.40 -16.24
N GLU A 78 -14.83 -1.67 -16.55
CA GLU A 78 -16.10 -2.30 -16.19
C GLU A 78 -16.27 -2.44 -14.67
N ASN A 79 -15.22 -2.87 -13.96
CA ASN A 79 -15.21 -2.92 -12.50
C ASN A 79 -15.44 -1.54 -11.87
N ILE A 80 -14.78 -0.50 -12.40
CA ILE A 80 -14.94 0.87 -11.91
C ILE A 80 -16.38 1.35 -12.09
N LYS A 81 -16.96 1.16 -13.30
CA LYS A 81 -18.35 1.52 -13.58
C LYS A 81 -19.33 0.73 -12.71
N PHE A 82 -19.05 -0.54 -12.48
CA PHE A 82 -19.85 -1.38 -11.60
C PHE A 82 -19.83 -0.85 -10.16
N VAL A 83 -18.64 -0.59 -9.59
CA VAL A 83 -18.50 -0.05 -8.23
C VAL A 83 -19.17 1.31 -8.10
N TYR A 84 -19.00 2.21 -9.07
CA TYR A 84 -19.65 3.52 -9.08
C TYR A 84 -21.18 3.42 -9.01
N ARG A 85 -21.79 2.56 -9.86
CA ARG A 85 -23.24 2.34 -9.85
C ARG A 85 -23.72 1.76 -8.53
N LYS A 86 -22.99 0.79 -7.97
CA LYS A 86 -23.33 0.19 -6.68
C LYS A 86 -23.19 1.20 -5.54
N LEU A 87 -22.19 2.07 -5.59
CA LEU A 87 -21.99 3.13 -4.61
C LEU A 87 -23.17 4.10 -4.61
N ASN A 88 -23.59 4.60 -5.78
CA ASN A 88 -24.76 5.49 -5.89
C ASN A 88 -26.03 4.81 -5.37
N ASN A 89 -26.25 3.53 -5.69
CA ASN A 89 -27.40 2.78 -5.18
C ASN A 89 -27.35 2.61 -3.65
N TYR A 90 -26.18 2.34 -3.09
CA TYR A 90 -25.99 2.17 -1.65
C TYR A 90 -26.26 3.47 -0.88
N LEU A 91 -25.75 4.58 -1.41
CA LEU A 91 -25.89 5.92 -0.83
C LEU A 91 -27.22 6.59 -1.18
N ARG A 92 -28.04 5.94 -2.03
CA ARG A 92 -29.31 6.46 -2.57
C ARG A 92 -29.14 7.80 -3.29
N ILE A 93 -28.04 7.95 -4.01
CA ILE A 93 -27.74 9.10 -4.85
C ILE A 93 -28.32 8.84 -6.25
N ALA A 94 -29.15 9.75 -6.75
CA ALA A 94 -29.64 9.65 -8.12
C ALA A 94 -28.49 9.87 -9.12
N MET A 95 -28.61 9.26 -10.30
CA MET A 95 -27.59 9.41 -11.35
C MET A 95 -27.44 10.89 -11.74
N HIS A 96 -26.21 11.42 -11.68
CA HIS A 96 -25.83 12.82 -11.95
C HIS A 96 -26.19 13.82 -10.84
N GLU A 97 -26.63 13.35 -9.67
CA GLU A 97 -26.78 14.17 -8.47
C GLU A 97 -25.66 13.86 -7.47
N GLY A 98 -25.59 14.64 -6.38
CA GLY A 98 -24.63 14.40 -5.28
C GLY A 98 -23.35 15.24 -5.33
N GLU A 99 -23.22 16.17 -6.28
CA GLU A 99 -22.16 17.17 -6.26
C GLU A 99 -22.18 17.95 -4.93
N ASN A 100 -21.02 18.13 -4.30
CA ASN A 100 -20.84 18.79 -3.00
C ASN A 100 -21.58 18.15 -1.81
N THR A 101 -22.07 16.92 -1.95
CA THR A 101 -22.65 16.16 -0.84
C THR A 101 -21.60 15.28 -0.17
N THR A 102 -21.76 15.02 1.13
CA THR A 102 -20.89 14.13 1.90
C THR A 102 -21.71 13.01 2.51
N HIS A 103 -21.25 11.78 2.31
CA HIS A 103 -21.92 10.59 2.80
C HIS A 103 -20.95 9.72 3.60
N GLN A 104 -21.44 9.14 4.70
CA GLN A 104 -20.67 8.13 5.41
C GLN A 104 -20.75 6.81 4.66
N LEU A 105 -19.59 6.22 4.39
CA LEU A 105 -19.45 4.93 3.74
C LEU A 105 -18.78 3.95 4.70
N SER A 106 -19.52 2.94 5.14
CA SER A 106 -18.92 1.76 5.77
C SER A 106 -18.38 0.85 4.67
N PHE A 107 -17.06 0.84 4.49
CA PHE A 107 -16.41 0.08 3.42
C PHE A 107 -16.71 -1.43 3.52
N SER A 108 -16.62 -1.99 4.73
CA SER A 108 -16.90 -3.42 4.96
C SER A 108 -18.34 -3.79 4.64
N ASP A 109 -19.30 -2.94 5.03
CA ASP A 109 -20.71 -3.21 4.81
C ASP A 109 -21.08 -3.03 3.35
N PHE A 110 -20.55 -2.00 2.68
CA PHE A 110 -20.73 -1.80 1.25
C PHE A 110 -20.18 -2.97 0.42
N ALA A 111 -18.94 -3.39 0.69
CA ALA A 111 -18.30 -4.48 -0.04
C ALA A 111 -19.06 -5.80 0.16
N SER A 112 -19.49 -6.11 1.39
CA SER A 112 -20.27 -7.32 1.69
C SER A 112 -21.70 -7.28 1.12
N THR A 113 -22.37 -6.12 1.15
CA THR A 113 -23.74 -5.95 0.60
C THR A 113 -23.83 -6.37 -0.87
N TYR A 114 -22.79 -6.11 -1.66
CA TYR A 114 -22.75 -6.47 -3.08
C TYR A 114 -21.80 -7.62 -3.39
N SER A 115 -21.30 -8.33 -2.38
CA SER A 115 -20.35 -9.45 -2.52
C SER A 115 -19.13 -9.12 -3.39
N ILE A 116 -18.61 -7.90 -3.25
CA ILE A 116 -17.47 -7.40 -4.03
C ILE A 116 -16.18 -7.78 -3.32
N ASN A 117 -15.19 -8.26 -4.08
CA ASN A 117 -13.83 -8.45 -3.55
C ASN A 117 -13.30 -7.12 -2.97
N GLY A 118 -12.89 -7.13 -1.69
CA GLY A 118 -12.48 -5.93 -0.98
C GLY A 118 -11.31 -5.18 -1.64
N MET A 119 -10.27 -5.89 -2.09
CA MET A 119 -9.12 -5.25 -2.73
C MET A 119 -9.52 -4.58 -4.06
N MET A 120 -10.32 -5.25 -4.88
CA MET A 120 -10.83 -4.66 -6.13
C MET A 120 -11.74 -3.46 -5.86
N CYS A 121 -12.65 -3.57 -4.88
CA CYS A 121 -13.55 -2.49 -4.47
C CYS A 121 -12.75 -1.25 -4.02
N TYR A 122 -11.75 -1.45 -3.16
CA TYR A 122 -10.88 -0.38 -2.67
C TYR A 122 -10.12 0.31 -3.81
N ASN A 123 -9.50 -0.46 -4.69
CA ASN A 123 -8.76 0.10 -5.83
C ASN A 123 -9.67 0.83 -6.83
N ALA A 124 -10.91 0.37 -7.02
CA ALA A 124 -11.90 1.06 -7.85
C ALA A 124 -12.31 2.40 -7.23
N LEU A 125 -12.54 2.45 -5.91
CA LEU A 125 -12.83 3.69 -5.19
C LEU A 125 -11.65 4.68 -5.26
N LEU A 126 -10.42 4.22 -5.06
CA LEU A 126 -9.22 5.06 -5.23
C LEU A 126 -9.07 5.59 -6.66
N THR A 127 -9.47 4.81 -7.66
CA THR A 127 -9.43 5.24 -9.06
C THR A 127 -10.46 6.32 -9.33
N LEU A 128 -11.68 6.18 -8.80
CA LEU A 128 -12.72 7.22 -8.87
C LEU A 128 -12.27 8.52 -8.18
N ASP A 129 -11.61 8.42 -7.03
CA ASP A 129 -11.04 9.55 -6.29
C ASP A 129 -9.92 10.24 -7.08
N ARG A 130 -8.98 9.47 -7.65
CA ARG A 130 -7.90 9.98 -8.50
C ARG A 130 -8.42 10.77 -9.70
N PHE A 131 -9.50 10.31 -10.32
CA PHE A 131 -10.16 11.01 -11.42
C PHE A 131 -11.14 12.10 -10.98
N SER A 132 -11.17 12.43 -9.68
CA SER A 132 -12.04 13.46 -9.09
C SER A 132 -13.53 13.23 -9.34
N VAL A 133 -13.94 11.97 -9.56
CA VAL A 133 -15.36 11.59 -9.68
C VAL A 133 -16.01 11.57 -8.30
N ILE A 134 -15.24 11.20 -7.28
CA ILE A 134 -15.60 11.28 -5.86
C ILE A 134 -14.43 11.89 -5.07
N SER A 135 -14.64 12.21 -3.80
CA SER A 135 -13.57 12.51 -2.86
C SER A 135 -13.68 11.59 -1.64
N LEU A 136 -12.63 10.83 -1.35
CA LEU A 136 -12.57 9.93 -0.21
C LEU A 136 -11.81 10.57 0.97
N SER A 137 -12.50 10.75 2.09
CA SER A 137 -11.85 11.11 3.36
C SER A 137 -11.81 9.89 4.29
N GLN A 138 -10.61 9.44 4.65
CA GLN A 138 -10.44 8.30 5.55
C GLN A 138 -10.64 8.74 7.01
N SER A 139 -11.90 8.87 7.43
CA SER A 139 -12.24 9.08 8.83
C SER A 139 -12.24 7.74 9.56
N TYR A 140 -11.10 7.34 10.15
CA TYR A 140 -10.99 6.14 10.98
C TYR A 140 -11.77 6.31 12.29
N HIS A 141 -13.10 6.15 12.27
CA HIS A 141 -13.86 6.00 13.50
C HIS A 141 -13.80 4.55 14.00
N ARG A 142 -12.70 4.19 14.69
CA ARG A 142 -12.74 3.07 15.63
C ARG A 142 -13.61 3.48 16.82
N ARG A 143 -14.86 3.02 16.87
CA ARG A 143 -15.58 2.98 18.17
C ARG A 143 -14.99 1.86 19.01
N SER A 144 -13.93 2.17 19.75
CA SER A 144 -13.50 1.34 20.87
C SER A 144 -14.45 1.61 22.04
N ASN A 145 -15.42 0.71 22.23
CA ASN A 145 -16.19 0.69 23.47
C ASN A 145 -15.41 -0.13 24.51
N ILE A 146 -14.79 0.56 25.47
CA ILE A 146 -14.25 -0.06 26.67
C ILE A 146 -15.27 0.16 27.80
N ARG A 147 -15.80 -0.92 28.35
CA ARG A 147 -16.70 -0.88 29.51
C ARG A 147 -16.07 -1.72 30.61
N PHE A 148 -15.45 -1.06 31.58
CA PHE A 148 -15.07 -1.71 32.83
C PHE A 148 -16.33 -1.83 33.70
N ARG A 149 -16.62 -3.04 34.18
CA ARG A 149 -17.67 -3.30 35.17
C ARG A 149 -17.05 -4.00 36.38
N GLU A 150 -16.11 -3.36 37.06
CA GLU A 150 -15.95 -3.55 38.51
C GLU A 150 -14.87 -2.66 39.09
N THR A 151 -15.11 -2.25 40.33
CA THR A 151 -14.11 -1.65 41.22
C THR A 151 -14.32 -2.30 42.58
N GLY A 152 -13.60 -3.39 42.87
CA GLY A 152 -13.71 -4.07 44.16
C GLY A 152 -13.04 -5.44 44.20
N LYS A 153 -11.89 -5.52 44.89
CA LYS A 153 -11.16 -6.70 45.40
C LYS A 153 -11.74 -8.09 45.06
N ILE A 154 -11.04 -8.81 44.18
CA ILE A 154 -10.36 -10.11 44.43
C ILE A 154 -9.78 -10.58 43.08
N SER A 155 -8.46 -10.57 42.97
CA SER A 155 -7.74 -11.25 41.89
C SER A 155 -7.70 -12.74 42.22
N LEU A 156 -8.36 -13.58 41.43
CA LEU A 156 -8.09 -15.01 41.35
C LEU A 156 -8.11 -15.39 39.87
N ILE A 157 -6.91 -15.53 39.33
CA ILE A 157 -6.64 -16.14 38.03
C ILE A 157 -6.42 -17.62 38.31
N PHE A 158 -7.21 -18.49 37.68
CA PHE A 158 -6.79 -19.83 37.28
C PHE A 158 -6.59 -19.81 35.77
#